data_AF-A0A2P4YNY8-F1
#
_entry.id   AF-A0A2P4YNY8-F1
#
_cell.length_a   1.000
_cell.length_b   1.000
_cell.length_c   1.000
_cell.angle_alpha   90.00
_cell.angle_beta   90.00
_cell.angle_gamma   90.00
#
_symmetry.space_group_name_H-M   'P 1'
#
loop_
_entity.id
_entity.type
_entity.pdbx_description
1 polymer ?
#
loop_
_entity_poly.entity_id
_entity_poly.type
_entity_poly.pdbx_seq_one_letter_code
_entity_poly.pdbx_strand_id
1 'polypeptide(L)' 'MPRYYCDYCDTYLTHDSVPGRKQHNRGWKHRENVKLYYEQFLAGQGVVMTRTSC' A
#
# COMPACT_ATOMS: atom_id res chain seq x y z
N MET A 1 19.12 -1.65 14.75
CA MET A 1 18.38 -0.50 14.19
C MET A 1 17.09 -1.03 13.58
N PRO A 2 15.89 -0.64 14.05
CA PRO A 2 14.64 -1.15 13.51
C PRO A 2 14.51 -0.75 12.03
N ARG A 3 14.49 -1.74 11.14
CA ARG A 3 14.34 -1.53 9.69
C ARG A 3 12.94 -0.99 9.42
N TYR A 4 12.84 0.07 8.62
CA TYR A 4 11.54 0.58 8.19
C TYR A 4 10.90 -0.41 7.21
N TYR A 5 9.72 -0.91 7.56
CA TYR A 5 8.88 -1.71 6.68
C TYR A 5 7.78 -0.85 6.09
N CYS A 6 7.46 -1.04 4.81
CA CYS A 6 6.35 -0.37 4.15
C CYS A 6 5.26 -1.37 3.79
N ASP A 7 4.09 -1.23 4.40
CA ASP A 7 2.95 -2.15 4.24
C ASP A 7 2.37 -2.14 2.81
N TYR A 8 2.50 -1.04 2.08
CA TYR A 8 2.02 -0.96 0.69
C TYR A 8 3.00 -1.60 -0.31
N CYS A 9 4.27 -1.77 0.07
CA CYS A 9 5.32 -2.25 -0.82
C CYS A 9 5.83 -3.64 -0.45
N ASP A 10 5.35 -4.20 0.66
CA ASP A 10 5.77 -5.47 1.27
C ASP A 10 7.31 -5.62 1.34
N THR A 11 8.01 -4.53 1.63
CA THR A 11 9.48 -4.51 1.54
C THR A 11 10.13 -3.77 2.69
N TYR A 12 11.30 -4.27 3.10
CA TYR A 12 12.15 -3.63 4.09
C TYR A 12 13.09 -2.64 3.42
N LEU A 13 13.11 -1.41 3.94
CA LEU A 13 13.99 -0.37 3.44
C LEU A 13 15.42 -0.61 3.96
N THR A 14 16.39 -0.67 3.05
CA THR A 14 17.80 -0.90 3.37
C THR A 14 18.46 0.29 4.07
N HIS A 15 17.92 1.49 3.87
CA HIS A 15 18.35 2.73 4.53
C HIS A 15 17.15 3.41 5.19
N ASP A 16 17.00 3.23 6.50
CA ASP A 16 15.90 3.75 7.32
C ASP A 16 16.10 5.23 7.73
N SER A 17 16.76 6.03 6.88
CA SER A 17 16.92 7.46 7.12
C SER A 17 15.60 8.20 6.83
N VAL A 18 15.35 9.32 7.52
CA VAL A 18 14.21 10.23 7.22
C VAL A 18 14.16 10.64 5.74
N PRO A 19 15.28 11.03 5.08
CA PRO A 19 15.27 11.31 3.65
C PRO A 19 14.97 10.05 2.80
N GLY A 20 15.48 8.87 3.19
CA GLY A 20 15.20 7.60 2.51
C GLY A 20 13.71 7.25 2.53
N ARG A 21 13.04 7.42 3.68
CA ARG A 21 11.58 7.27 3.80
C ARG A 21 10.82 8.26 2.93
N LYS A 22 11.23 9.54 2.92
CA LYS A 22 10.60 10.56 2.06
C LYS A 22 10.78 10.25 0.58
N GLN A 23 11.94 9.74 0.17
CA GLN A 23 12.20 9.34 -1.21
C GLN A 23 11.36 8.11 -1.59
N HIS A 24 11.28 7.11 -0.72
CA HIS A 24 10.42 5.93 -0.93
C HIS A 24 8.96 6.33 -1.13
N ASN A 25 8.39 7.15 -0.24
CA ASN A 25 6.99 7.58 -0.31
C ASN A 25 6.69 8.44 -1.55
N ARG A 26 7.70 9.15 -2.07
CA ARG A 26 7.59 9.91 -3.33
C ARG A 26 7.84 9.07 -4.58
N GLY A 27 8.32 7.84 -4.42
CA GLY A 27 8.65 6.94 -5.52
C GLY A 27 7.40 6.46 -6.26
N TRP A 28 7.57 6.25 -7.57
CA TRP A 28 6.57 5.66 -8.46
C TRP A 28 5.91 4.41 -7.85
N LYS A 29 6.73 3.47 -7.35
CA LYS A 29 6.27 2.13 -6.97
C LYS A 29 5.34 2.18 -5.77
N HIS A 30 5.70 3.00 -4.78
CA HIS A 30 4.87 3.22 -3.61
C HIS A 30 3.54 3.87 -3.99
N ARG A 31 3.55 4.89 -4.85
CA ARG A 31 2.32 5.59 -5.28
C ARG A 31 1.37 4.67 -6.06
N GLU A 32 1.90 3.85 -6.95
CA GLU A 32 1.12 2.88 -7.72
C GLU A 32 0.50 1.83 -6.80
N ASN A 33 1.28 1.25 -5.89
CA ASN A 33 0.76 0.27 -4.93
C ASN A 33 -0.29 0.86 -3.99
N VAL A 34 -0.10 2.11 -3.52
CA VAL A 34 -1.10 2.81 -2.71
C VAL A 34 -2.39 3.00 -3.50
N LYS A 35 -2.28 3.41 -4.78
CA LYS A 35 -3.46 3.56 -5.66
C LYS A 35 -4.18 2.22 -5.84
N LEU A 36 -3.46 1.15 -6.18
CA LEU A 36 -4.01 -0.20 -6.34
C LEU A 36 -4.68 -0.70 -5.06
N TYR A 37 -4.07 -0.44 -3.90
CA TYR A 37 -4.66 -0.81 -2.60
C TYR A 37 -6.02 -0.16 -2.40
N TYR A 38 -6.15 1.15 -2.65
CA TYR A 38 -7.44 1.83 -2.53
C TYR A 38 -8.44 1.43 -3.63
N GLU A 39 -7.98 1.17 -4.86
CA GLU A 39 -8.84 0.66 -5.93
C GLU A 39 -9.41 -0.73 -5.58
N GLN A 40 -8.57 -1.63 -5.07
CA GLN A 40 -9.00 -2.94 -4.57
C GLN A 40 -9.90 -2.83 -3.34
N PHE A 41 -9.60 -1.89 -2.44
CA PHE A 41 -10.43 -1.65 -1.26
C PHE A 41 -11.83 -1.16 -1.64
N LEU A 42 -11.93 -0.21 -2.58
CA LEU A 42 -13.22 0.27 -3.11
C LEU A 42 -13.94 -0.83 -3.90
N ALA A 43 -13.23 -1.59 -4.73
CA ALA A 43 -13.80 -2.71 -5.47
C ALA A 43 -14.27 -3.84 -4.54
N GLY A 44 -13.53 -4.11 -3.46
CA GLY A 44 -13.85 -5.12 -2.46
C GLY A 44 -14.96 -4.69 -1.50
N GLN A 45 -15.07 -3.40 -1.19
CA GLN A 45 -16.18 -2.84 -0.41
C GLN A 45 -17.50 -2.78 -1.20
N GLY A 46 -17.45 -2.92 -2.52
CA GLY A 46 -18.63 -3.10 -3.38
C GLY A 46 -19.18 -4.54 -3.43
N VAL A 47 -18.58 -5.52 -2.73
CA VAL A 47 -18.98 -6.95 -2.80
C VAL A 47 -19.19 -7.56 -1.41
N VAL A 48 -19.84 -6.82 -0.49
CA VAL A 48 -20.47 -7.44 0.69
C VAL A 48 -21.98 -7.15 0.78
N MET A 49 -22.58 -6.47 -0.19
CA MET A 49 -24.02 -6.18 -0.12
C MET A 49 -24.89 -6.65 -1.30
N THR A 50 -24.33 -7.24 -2.37
CA THR A 50 -25.16 -7.72 -3.48
C THR A 50 -24.63 -9.00 -4.14
N ARG A 51 -24.65 -10.13 -3.44
CA ARG A 51 -24.84 -11.45 -4.08
C ARG A 51 -25.74 -12.31 -3.17
N THR A 52 -27.05 -12.25 -3.41
CA THR A 52 -27.86 -13.34 -4.01
C THR A 52 -28.40 -14.29 -2.93
N SER A 53 -29.61 -14.03 -2.47
CA SER A 53 -30.83 -14.77 -2.87
C SER A 53 -30.85 -16.21 -2.38
N CYS A 54 -31.47 -16.42 -1.23
CA CYS A 54 -32.60 -17.33 -1.08
C CYS A 54 -33.70 -16.57 -0.34
#